data_AF-X5XDG4-F1
#
_entry.id   AF-X5XDG4-F1
#
_cell.length_a   1.000
_cell.length_b   1.000
_cell.length_c   1.000
_cell.angle_alpha   90.00
_cell.angle_beta   90.00
_cell.angle_gamma   90.00
#
_symmetry.space_group_name_H-M   'P 1'
#
loop_
_entity.id
_entity.type
_entity.pdbx_description
1 polymer ?
#
loop_
_entity_poly.entity_id
_entity_poly.type
_entity_poly.pdbx_seq_one_letter_code
_entity_poly.pdbx_strand_id
1 'polypeptide(L)'
;MVVIGRCDTHAYSLAAPAYARWLKSFQFLYELNAIPTPPNLPLTFDAAVESELCVVGSAESVRKALLDQLEEAGANYLLCQMAFGNLPLDASLYTARTIQSEIMARLG
;
A
#
# COMPACT_ATOMS: atom_id res chain seq x y z
N MET A 1 -2.36 -1.89 0.87
CA MET A 1 -1.59 -0.78 1.48
C MET A 1 -1.31 0.25 0.42
N VAL A 2 -1.40 1.55 0.75
CA VAL A 2 -1.26 2.62 -0.25
C VAL A 2 -0.23 3.63 0.21
N VAL A 3 0.72 3.97 -0.68
CA VAL A 3 1.71 5.04 -0.45
C VAL A 3 1.84 5.89 -1.70
N ILE A 4 1.60 7.19 -1.57
CA ILE A 4 1.80 8.15 -2.64
C ILE A 4 3.05 8.99 -2.34
N GLY A 5 3.92 9.11 -3.33
CA GLY A 5 5.12 9.96 -3.28
C GLY A 5 5.08 11.08 -4.32
N ARG A 6 6.12 11.93 -4.32
CA ARG A 6 6.33 12.93 -5.38
C ARG A 6 6.57 12.30 -6.76
N CYS A 7 7.08 11.07 -6.77
CA CYS A 7 7.30 10.22 -7.93
C CYS A 7 7.33 8.76 -7.46
N ASP A 8 7.34 7.81 -8.39
CA ASP A 8 7.32 6.38 -8.09
C ASP A 8 8.51 5.94 -7.24
N THR A 9 9.72 6.41 -7.55
CA THR A 9 10.94 6.05 -6.79
C THR A 9 10.90 6.61 -5.37
N HIS A 10 10.35 7.82 -5.17
CA HIS A 10 10.17 8.38 -3.83
C HIS A 10 9.16 7.56 -3.02
N ALA A 11 8.02 7.20 -3.62
CA ALA A 11 7.01 6.38 -2.97
C ALA A 11 7.58 5.01 -2.58
N TYR A 12 8.32 4.36 -3.49
CA TYR A 12 9.00 3.10 -3.24
C TYR A 12 9.97 3.19 -2.05
N SER A 13 10.81 4.24 -2.01
CA SER A 13 11.79 4.44 -0.93
C SER A 13 11.16 4.57 0.47
N LEU A 14 9.93 5.09 0.55
CA LEU A 14 9.17 5.20 1.80
C LEU A 14 8.50 3.87 2.17
N ALA A 15 7.92 3.20 1.18
CA ALA A 15 7.10 2.01 1.37
C ALA A 15 7.94 0.75 1.65
N ALA A 16 9.10 0.58 1.01
CA ALA A 16 9.94 -0.60 1.16
C ALA A 16 10.36 -0.90 2.63
N PRO A 17 10.95 0.06 3.39
CA PRO A 17 11.29 -0.20 4.80
C PRO A 17 10.04 -0.39 5.67
N ALA A 18 8.95 0.32 5.37
CA ALA A 18 7.67 0.15 6.05
C ALA A 18 7.08 -1.24 5.87
N TYR A 19 7.14 -1.78 4.65
CA TYR A 19 6.69 -3.12 4.34
C TYR A 19 7.54 -4.17 5.06
N ALA A 20 8.88 -4.03 5.03
CA ALA A 20 9.77 -4.94 5.75
C ALA A 20 9.47 -4.98 7.26
N ARG A 21 9.20 -3.81 7.87
CA ARG A 21 8.79 -3.73 9.28
C ARG A 21 7.43 -4.40 9.51
N TRP A 22 6.46 -4.14 8.65
CA TRP A 22 5.14 -4.75 8.73
C TRP A 22 5.22 -6.27 8.60
N LEU A 23 5.99 -6.79 7.63
CA LEU A 23 6.16 -8.22 7.38
C LEU A 23 6.79 -8.91 8.58
N LYS A 24 7.84 -8.32 9.17
CA LYS A 24 8.43 -8.84 10.41
C LYS A 24 7.41 -8.93 11.55
N SER A 25 6.57 -7.92 11.71
CA SER A 25 5.50 -7.94 12.71
C SER A 25 4.42 -8.97 12.38
N PHE A 26 4.08 -9.13 11.11
CA PHE A 26 3.11 -10.12 10.63
C PHE A 26 3.58 -11.56 10.92
N GLN A 27 4.85 -11.84 10.66
CA GLN A 27 5.45 -13.18 10.80
C GLN A 27 5.70 -13.59 12.26
N PHE A 28 5.74 -12.63 13.20
CA PHE A 28 6.18 -12.87 14.58
C PHE A 28 5.51 -14.09 15.25
N LEU A 29 4.18 -14.19 15.21
CA LEU A 29 3.47 -15.31 15.83
C LEU A 29 3.59 -16.61 15.01
N TYR A 30 3.78 -16.52 13.70
CA TYR A 30 3.99 -17.70 12.87
C TYR A 30 5.33 -18.37 13.19
N GLU A 31 6.39 -17.55 13.26
CA GLU A 31 7.73 -17.99 13.66
C GLU A 31 7.73 -18.52 15.09
N LEU A 32 7.11 -17.79 16.03
CA LEU A 32 7.05 -18.19 17.44
C LEU A 32 6.38 -19.55 17.65
N ASN A 33 5.36 -19.87 16.85
CA ASN A 33 4.60 -21.12 16.97
C ASN A 33 5.05 -22.19 15.96
N ALA A 34 6.12 -21.97 15.21
CA ALA A 34 6.62 -22.88 14.17
C ALA A 34 5.54 -23.31 13.16
N ILE A 35 4.65 -22.39 12.80
CA ILE A 35 3.60 -22.60 11.79
C ILE A 35 3.93 -21.81 10.52
N PRO A 36 3.60 -22.36 9.33
CA PRO A 36 3.87 -21.66 8.08
C PRO A 36 3.00 -20.40 7.95
N THR A 37 3.56 -19.34 7.38
CA THR A 37 2.82 -18.15 6.97
C THR A 37 1.82 -18.50 5.85
N PRO A 38 0.78 -17.68 5.63
CA PRO A 38 -0.16 -17.87 4.53
C PRO A 38 0.58 -17.99 3.19
N PRO A 39 0.18 -18.92 2.30
CA PRO A 39 0.90 -19.17 1.04
C PRO A 39 0.85 -17.99 0.07
N ASN A 40 -0.14 -17.11 0.22
CA ASN A 40 -0.33 -15.90 -0.58
C ASN A 40 0.29 -14.64 0.06
N LEU A 41 1.02 -14.77 1.17
CA LEU A 41 1.73 -13.64 1.78
C LEU A 41 2.96 -13.31 0.91
N PRO A 42 3.06 -12.09 0.34
CA PRO A 42 4.27 -11.69 -0.36
C PRO A 42 5.42 -11.58 0.64
N LEU A 43 6.56 -12.21 0.34
CA LEU A 43 7.73 -12.22 1.23
C LEU A 43 8.75 -11.14 0.88
N THR A 44 8.56 -10.46 -0.24
CA THR A 44 9.36 -9.31 -0.68
C THR A 44 8.44 -8.13 -0.98
N PHE A 45 8.98 -6.93 -0.88
CA PHE A 45 8.21 -5.74 -1.21
C PHE A 45 7.84 -5.69 -2.70
N ASP A 46 8.74 -6.10 -3.59
CA ASP A 46 8.44 -6.18 -5.03
C ASP A 46 7.29 -7.15 -5.32
N ALA A 47 7.28 -8.33 -4.69
CA ALA A 47 6.15 -9.26 -4.81
C ALA A 47 4.85 -8.67 -4.27
N ALA A 48 4.92 -7.83 -3.23
CA ALA A 48 3.74 -7.14 -2.70
C ALA A 48 3.22 -6.05 -3.66
N VAL A 49 4.09 -5.42 -4.44
CA VAL A 49 3.71 -4.46 -5.49
C VAL A 49 3.14 -5.20 -6.70
N GLU A 50 3.80 -6.27 -7.14
CA GLU A 50 3.36 -7.12 -8.27
C GLU A 50 1.99 -7.78 -8.00
N SER A 51 1.72 -8.19 -6.76
CA SER A 51 0.44 -8.77 -6.36
C SER A 51 -0.62 -7.71 -6.01
N GLU A 52 -0.31 -6.43 -6.21
CA GLU A 52 -1.13 -5.27 -5.86
C GLU A 52 -1.55 -5.16 -4.38
N LEU A 53 -0.93 -5.94 -3.49
CA LEU A 53 -1.11 -5.81 -2.05
C LEU A 53 -0.63 -4.43 -1.58
N CYS A 54 0.45 -3.93 -2.18
CA CYS A 54 0.99 -2.59 -2.00
C CYS A 54 0.85 -1.77 -3.29
N VAL A 55 -0.04 -0.80 -3.28
CA VAL A 55 -0.19 0.17 -4.38
C VAL A 55 0.68 1.39 -4.06
N VAL A 56 1.78 1.55 -4.78
CA VAL A 56 2.83 2.52 -4.46
C VAL A 56 3.27 3.27 -5.71
N GLY A 57 3.24 4.60 -5.67
CA GLY A 57 3.59 5.40 -6.84
C GLY A 57 3.35 6.90 -6.68
N SER A 58 3.40 7.60 -7.81
CA SER A 58 2.86 8.95 -7.97
C SER A 58 1.34 8.98 -7.79
N ALA A 59 0.79 10.20 -7.67
CA ALA A 59 -0.66 10.37 -7.56
C ALA A 59 -1.42 9.79 -8.76
N GLU A 60 -0.86 9.94 -9.97
CA GLU A 60 -1.46 9.45 -11.21
C GLU A 60 -1.45 7.93 -11.29
N SER A 61 -0.30 7.29 -11.03
CA SER A 61 -0.18 5.83 -11.09
C SER A 61 -1.02 5.15 -10.02
N VAL A 62 -1.02 5.67 -8.78
CA VAL A 62 -1.86 5.15 -7.70
C VAL A 62 -3.34 5.35 -7.98
N ARG A 63 -3.75 6.51 -8.52
CA ARG A 63 -5.15 6.73 -8.91
C ARG A 63 -5.60 5.72 -9.95
N LYS A 64 -4.80 5.51 -11.00
CA LYS A 64 -5.11 4.53 -12.05
C LYS A 64 -5.31 3.14 -11.44
N ALA A 65 -4.34 2.66 -10.65
CA ALA A 65 -4.44 1.35 -10.01
C ALA A 65 -5.69 1.20 -9.13
N LEU A 66 -6.00 2.20 -8.31
CA LEU A 66 -7.17 2.13 -7.41
C LEU A 66 -8.51 2.16 -8.16
N LEU A 67 -8.60 2.91 -9.27
CA LEU A 67 -9.81 2.95 -10.10
C LEU A 67 -9.98 1.64 -10.89
N ASP A 68 -8.90 1.11 -11.45
CA ASP A 68 -8.90 -0.18 -12.14
C ASP A 68 -9.37 -1.29 -11.17
N GLN A 69 -8.87 -1.30 -9.93
CA GLN A 69 -9.30 -2.23 -8.88
C GLN A 69 -10.77 -2.09 -8.50
N LEU A 70 -11.30 -0.86 -8.41
CA LEU A 70 -12.73 -0.63 -8.12
C LEU A 70 -13.61 -1.19 -9.25
N GLU A 71 -13.22 -0.93 -10.50
CA GLU A 71 -13.93 -1.41 -11.68
C GLU A 71 -13.92 -2.95 -11.75
N GLU A 72 -12.74 -3.56 -11.62
CA GLU A 72 -12.58 -5.02 -11.66
C GLU A 72 -13.35 -5.72 -10.52
N ALA A 73 -13.31 -5.16 -9.30
CA ALA A 73 -14.00 -5.72 -8.16
C ALA A 73 -15.52 -5.44 -8.15
N GLY A 74 -16.03 -4.57 -9.03
CA GLY A 74 -17.41 -4.06 -8.98
C GLY A 74 -17.73 -3.35 -7.65
N ALA A 75 -16.71 -2.76 -7.02
CA ALA A 75 -16.81 -2.13 -5.72
C ALA A 75 -17.22 -0.65 -5.84
N ASN A 76 -17.84 -0.12 -4.78
CA ASN A 76 -18.26 1.28 -4.72
C ASN A 76 -17.57 2.07 -3.59
N TYR A 77 -16.61 1.45 -2.89
CA TYR A 77 -15.81 2.11 -1.86
C TYR A 77 -14.40 1.51 -1.82
N LEU A 78 -13.43 2.36 -1.44
CA LEU A 78 -12.04 1.95 -1.22
C LEU A 78 -11.71 2.02 0.27
N LEU A 79 -11.11 0.96 0.79
CA LEU A 79 -10.47 0.96 2.11
C LEU A 79 -8.95 1.00 1.94
N CYS A 80 -8.35 2.17 2.16
CA CYS A 80 -6.91 2.35 1.99
C CYS A 80 -6.17 2.29 3.32
N GLN A 81 -5.30 1.28 3.50
CA GLN A 81 -4.33 1.27 4.59
C GLN A 81 -3.14 2.18 4.26
N MET A 82 -3.14 3.38 4.84
CA MET A 82 -2.12 4.43 4.60
C MET A 82 -1.10 4.57 5.76
N ALA A 83 -1.23 3.74 6.79
CA ALA A 83 -0.31 3.67 7.91
C ALA A 83 0.00 2.19 8.20
N PHE A 84 1.27 1.82 8.12
CA PHE A 84 1.74 0.46 8.35
C PHE A 84 3.24 0.46 8.66
N GLY A 85 3.70 -0.60 9.32
CA GLY A 85 5.11 -0.78 9.65
C GLY A 85 5.70 0.41 10.40
N ASN A 86 6.72 1.02 9.82
CA ASN A 86 7.35 2.26 10.30
C ASN A 86 7.24 3.41 9.28
N LEU A 87 6.17 3.44 8.47
CA LEU A 87 5.94 4.54 7.53
C LEU A 87 5.88 5.89 8.27
N PRO A 88 6.63 6.92 7.83
CA PRO A 88 6.61 8.22 8.49
C PRO A 88 5.23 8.86 8.47
N LEU A 89 4.86 9.56 9.55
CA LEU A 89 3.57 10.24 9.67
C LEU A 89 3.31 11.19 8.50
N ASP A 90 4.32 11.97 8.09
CA ASP A 90 4.19 12.90 6.98
C ASP A 90 3.87 12.20 5.65
N ALA A 91 4.42 11.00 5.44
CA ALA A 91 4.12 10.19 4.25
C ALA A 91 2.68 9.65 4.26
N SER A 92 2.20 9.19 5.43
CA SER A 92 0.81 8.79 5.62
C SER A 92 -0.16 9.96 5.39
N LEU A 93 0.12 11.12 5.96
CA LEU A 93 -0.70 12.33 5.79
C LEU A 93 -0.66 12.84 4.36
N TYR A 94 0.50 12.80 3.71
CA TYR A 94 0.63 13.16 2.30
C TYR A 94 -0.23 12.24 1.44
N THR A 95 -0.13 10.92 1.63
CA THR A 95 -0.97 9.94 0.91
C THR A 95 -2.47 10.22 1.10
N ALA A 96 -2.90 10.43 2.35
CA ALA A 96 -4.32 10.71 2.64
C ALA A 96 -4.82 12.00 1.97
N ARG A 97 -4.04 13.08 2.03
CA ARG A 97 -4.37 14.36 1.39
C ARG A 97 -4.43 14.22 -0.13
N THR A 98 -3.48 13.51 -0.73
CA THR A 98 -3.45 13.31 -2.18
C THR A 98 -4.62 12.45 -2.67
N ILE A 99 -4.99 11.39 -1.96
CA ILE A 99 -6.21 10.62 -2.29
C ILE A 99 -7.44 11.52 -2.26
N GLN A 100 -7.57 12.35 -1.22
CA GLN A 100 -8.69 13.27 -1.10
C GLN A 100 -8.74 14.29 -2.24
N SER A 101 -7.61 14.91 -2.62
CA SER A 101 -7.57 15.95 -3.66
C SER A 101 -7.60 15.41 -5.09
N GLU A 102 -6.96 14.27 -5.36
CA GLU A 102 -6.78 13.75 -6.73
C GLU A 102 -7.80 12.69 -7.14
N ILE A 103 -8.36 11.97 -6.17
CA ILE A 103 -9.29 10.87 -6.44
C ILE A 103 -10.70 11.27 -6.04
N MET A 104 -10.92 11.67 -4.79
CA MET A 104 -12.28 11.97 -4.31
C MET A 104 -12.87 13.24 -4.91
N ALA A 105 -12.09 14.32 -5.01
CA ALA A 105 -12.59 15.61 -5.53
C ALA A 105 -12.90 15.59 -7.04
N ARG A 106 -12.45 14.57 -7.79
CA ARG A 106 -12.64 14.43 -9.24
C ARG A 106 -13.77 13.46 -9.62
N LEU A 107 -14.41 12.83 -8.62
CA LEU A 107 -15.55 11.93 -8.78
C LEU A 107 -16.90 12.65 -8.62
N GLY A 108 -16.90 13.99 -8.58
CA GLY A 108 -18.10 14.84 -8.50
C GLY A 108 -18.44 15.52 -9.81
#